data_AF-A0A6L8VGF2-F1
#
_entry.id   AF-A0A6L8VGF2-F1
#
_cell.length_a   1.000
_cell.length_b   1.000
_cell.length_c   1.000
_cell.angle_alpha   90.00
_cell.angle_beta   90.00
_cell.angle_gamma   90.00
#
_symmetry.space_group_name_H-M   'P 1'
#
loop_
_entity.id
_entity.type
_entity.pdbx_description
1 polymer ?
#
loop_
_entity_poly.entity_id
_entity_poly.type
_entity_poly.pdbx_seq_one_letter_code
_entity_poly.pdbx_strand_id
1 'polypeptide(L)'
;MNRRTLLAALPASGAMLILSSSAPAVAAEPISTASAPPAPARKSADALLSLPFVRNTSRAEQRAGLPPRLFWSVKPSGDYGRDCDTGSAYAIQALDYMAEHRMPHLMQWAVLDMIRHVQERTGIEVGFLSVFGNYGMATRMIINGNLPKVA
;
A
#
# COMPACT_ATOMS: atom_id res chain seq x y z
N MET A 1 -5.37 16.93 -40.49
CA MET A 1 -6.48 17.47 -39.66
C MET A 1 -6.09 17.38 -38.19
N ASN A 2 -5.99 18.53 -37.54
CA ASN A 2 -5.52 18.74 -36.16
C ASN A 2 -6.58 18.34 -35.12
N ARG A 3 -6.17 17.71 -34.00
CA ARG A 3 -6.97 17.55 -32.78
C ARG A 3 -6.31 18.32 -31.63
N ARG A 4 -6.31 19.65 -31.76
CA ARG A 4 -6.23 20.57 -30.61
C ARG A 4 -7.67 20.85 -30.16
N THR A 5 -7.80 21.17 -28.87
CA THR A 5 -8.96 21.80 -28.22
C THR A 5 -10.08 20.87 -27.76
N LEU A 6 -10.05 20.49 -26.47
CA LEU A 6 -11.24 20.27 -25.63
C LEU A 6 -10.84 20.51 -24.16
N LEU A 7 -10.72 21.79 -23.83
CA LEU A 7 -10.76 22.33 -22.46
C LEU A 7 -12.04 23.16 -22.40
N ALA A 8 -12.96 22.79 -21.50
CA ALA A 8 -13.89 23.67 -20.77
C ALA A 8 -15.14 22.87 -20.37
N ALA A 9 -15.37 22.75 -19.05
CA ALA A 9 -16.66 22.98 -18.40
C ALA A 9 -16.65 22.36 -16.98
N LEU A 10 -16.01 23.07 -16.05
CA LEU A 10 -16.32 22.98 -14.61
C LEU A 10 -17.36 24.06 -14.31
N PRO A 11 -18.57 23.74 -13.82
CA PRO A 11 -19.36 24.70 -13.08
C PRO A 11 -18.95 24.71 -11.61
N ALA A 12 -18.49 25.88 -11.17
CA ALA A 12 -18.37 26.27 -9.78
C ALA A 12 -19.76 26.47 -9.16
N SER A 13 -20.04 25.77 -8.06
CA SER A 13 -21.06 26.09 -7.07
C SER A 13 -20.45 25.72 -5.72
N GLY A 14 -20.24 26.59 -4.73
CA GLY A 14 -20.97 27.82 -4.42
C GLY A 14 -22.08 27.50 -3.41
N ALA A 15 -21.71 27.20 -2.16
CA ALA A 15 -22.60 27.29 -1.01
C ALA A 15 -21.79 27.38 0.29
N MET A 16 -21.63 28.64 0.76
CA MET A 16 -21.31 28.97 2.14
C MET A 16 -22.37 28.38 3.07
N LEU A 17 -21.93 27.73 4.16
CA LEU A 17 -22.72 27.65 5.38
C LEU A 17 -21.84 28.13 6.53
N ILE A 18 -22.13 29.36 6.95
CA ILE A 18 -21.59 30.04 8.11
C ILE A 18 -22.33 29.46 9.31
N LEU A 19 -21.69 28.57 10.07
CA LEU A 19 -22.17 28.19 11.40
C LEU A 19 -21.40 29.04 12.42
N SER A 20 -22.04 30.14 12.79
CA SER A 20 -21.69 30.96 13.93
C SER A 20 -21.99 30.15 15.19
N SER A 21 -20.95 29.68 15.89
CA SER A 21 -21.06 29.09 17.22
C SER A 21 -20.26 29.93 18.20
N SER A 22 -21.01 30.67 19.02
CA SER A 22 -20.53 31.47 20.15
C SER A 22 -20.14 30.55 21.30
N ALA A 23 -18.87 30.57 21.70
CA ALA A 23 -18.39 29.98 22.94
C ALA A 23 -17.51 31.01 23.71
N PRO A 24 -17.54 31.00 25.06
CA PRO A 24 -17.05 32.10 25.88
C PRO A 24 -15.52 32.19 25.94
N ALA A 25 -15.06 33.43 26.09
CA ALA A 25 -13.66 33.81 26.29
C ALA A 25 -13.09 33.16 27.57
N VAL A 26 -12.12 32.27 27.38
CA VAL A 26 -11.19 31.83 28.43
C VAL A 26 -9.83 32.42 28.08
N ALA A 27 -9.27 33.11 29.07
CA ALA A 27 -8.06 33.91 29.00
C ALA A 27 -6.87 33.18 28.38
N ALA A 28 -6.15 33.91 27.51
CA ALA A 28 -4.92 33.50 26.89
C ALA A 28 -3.75 33.55 27.89
N GLU A 29 -3.06 32.43 28.07
CA GLU A 29 -1.67 32.41 28.51
C GLU A 29 -0.76 32.09 27.32
N PRO A 30 0.35 32.83 27.11
CA PRO A 30 1.23 32.62 25.95
C PRO A 30 2.22 31.48 26.25
N ILE A 31 1.87 30.25 25.85
CA ILE A 31 2.85 29.15 25.85
C ILE A 31 3.70 29.25 24.59
N SER A 32 4.81 29.98 24.76
CA SER A 32 5.97 29.97 23.90
C SER A 32 6.65 28.59 23.93
N THR A 33 6.51 27.81 22.86
CA THR A 33 7.62 27.24 22.06
C THR A 33 7.04 26.17 21.13
N ALA A 34 6.84 26.56 19.88
CA ALA A 34 6.61 25.64 18.78
C ALA A 34 7.87 24.79 18.56
N SER A 35 7.93 23.61 19.19
CA SER A 35 8.77 22.54 18.67
C SER A 35 8.01 21.91 17.50
N ALA A 36 8.45 22.25 16.28
CA ALA A 36 7.97 21.60 15.08
C ALA A 36 8.06 20.07 15.24
N PRO A 37 7.06 19.30 14.79
CA PRO A 37 7.15 17.85 14.82
C PRO A 37 8.39 17.41 14.03
N PRO A 38 9.20 16.47 14.54
CA PRO A 38 10.37 15.99 13.83
C PRO A 38 9.92 15.46 12.47
N ALA A 39 10.52 16.01 11.41
CA ALA A 39 10.26 15.57 10.05
C ALA A 39 10.40 14.03 9.99
N PRO A 40 9.42 13.30 9.41
CA PRO A 40 9.46 11.85 9.40
C PRO A 40 10.73 11.39 8.68
N ALA A 41 11.45 10.47 9.34
CA ALA A 41 12.70 9.90 8.86
C ALA A 41 12.56 9.42 7.41
N ARG A 42 13.28 10.07 6.48
CA ARG A 42 13.32 9.74 5.04
C ARG A 42 13.95 8.38 4.71
N LYS A 43 14.09 7.46 5.67
CA LYS A 43 14.80 6.18 5.52
C LYS A 43 13.93 5.02 5.01
N SER A 44 12.63 5.23 4.76
CA SER A 44 11.67 4.17 4.45
C SER A 44 11.52 3.84 2.96
N ALA A 45 11.82 4.77 2.05
CA ALA A 45 11.53 4.60 0.62
C ALA A 45 12.51 3.66 -0.10
N ASP A 46 13.77 3.62 0.34
CA ASP A 46 14.78 2.69 -0.17
C ASP A 46 14.67 1.31 0.49
N ALA A 47 14.18 1.26 1.73
CA ALA A 47 13.99 0.01 2.46
C ALA A 47 13.01 -0.93 1.74
N LEU A 48 11.94 -0.41 1.12
CA LEU A 48 10.97 -1.22 0.39
C LEU A 48 11.58 -1.97 -0.82
N LEU A 49 12.70 -1.47 -1.36
CA LEU A 49 13.42 -2.11 -2.47
C LEU A 49 14.27 -3.30 -2.02
N SER A 50 14.32 -3.60 -0.72
CA SER A 50 14.87 -4.86 -0.22
C SER A 50 13.98 -6.05 -0.60
N LEU A 51 12.70 -5.81 -0.90
CA LEU A 51 11.77 -6.84 -1.32
C LEU A 51 12.01 -7.21 -2.79
N PRO A 52 12.28 -8.48 -3.12
CA PRO A 52 12.73 -8.92 -4.44
C PRO A 52 11.67 -8.77 -5.54
N PHE A 53 10.40 -8.59 -5.17
CA PHE A 53 9.29 -8.42 -6.10
C PHE A 53 8.90 -6.95 -6.31
N VAL A 54 9.63 -6.00 -5.72
CA VAL A 54 9.36 -4.56 -5.81
C VAL A 54 10.46 -3.85 -6.58
N ARG A 55 10.08 -2.94 -7.48
CA ARG A 55 11.03 -2.03 -8.13
C ARG A 55 10.51 -0.61 -8.26
N ASN A 56 11.44 0.30 -8.54
CA ASN A 56 11.11 1.64 -9.00
C ASN A 56 10.62 1.63 -10.44
N THR A 57 9.65 2.49 -10.72
CA THR A 57 9.37 2.86 -12.11
C THR A 57 10.38 3.86 -12.63
N SER A 58 10.73 3.71 -13.90
CA SER A 58 11.52 4.66 -14.65
C SER A 58 10.76 5.97 -14.86
N ARG A 59 11.49 7.05 -15.19
CA ARG A 59 10.87 8.34 -15.53
C ARG A 59 9.94 8.24 -16.73
N ALA A 60 10.23 7.35 -17.69
CA ALA A 60 9.39 7.11 -18.84
C ALA A 60 8.05 6.46 -18.43
N GLU A 61 8.10 5.44 -17.58
CA GLU A 61 6.91 4.77 -17.04
C GLU A 61 6.05 5.72 -16.19
N GLN A 62 6.66 6.58 -15.37
CA GLN A 62 5.94 7.57 -14.58
C GLN A 62 5.24 8.61 -15.47
N ARG A 63 5.87 9.05 -16.56
CA ARG A 63 5.23 9.93 -17.57
C ARG A 63 4.07 9.23 -18.29
N ALA A 64 4.09 7.91 -18.37
CA ALA A 64 3.00 7.09 -18.88
C ALA A 64 1.90 6.78 -17.83
N GLY A 65 2.01 7.32 -16.60
CA GLY A 65 0.99 7.18 -15.55
C GLY A 65 1.15 5.94 -14.66
N LEU A 66 2.28 5.23 -14.74
CA LEU A 66 2.58 4.14 -13.81
C LEU A 66 2.89 4.70 -12.42
N PRO A 67 2.59 3.94 -11.34
CA PRO A 67 2.88 4.36 -9.98
C PRO A 67 4.39 4.47 -9.73
N PRO A 68 4.87 5.15 -8.68
CA PRO A 68 6.31 5.25 -8.36
C PRO A 68 7.00 3.90 -8.07
N ARG A 69 6.21 2.88 -7.73
CA ARG A 69 6.65 1.53 -7.38
C ARG A 69 5.74 0.52 -8.06
N LEU A 70 6.35 -0.50 -8.65
CA LEU A 70 5.64 -1.68 -9.14
C LEU A 70 6.00 -2.86 -8.26
N PHE A 71 4.98 -3.64 -7.96
CA PHE A 71 5.06 -4.96 -7.39
C PHE A 71 4.98 -5.95 -8.56
N TRP A 72 5.40 -7.19 -8.37
CA TRP A 72 5.34 -8.23 -9.42
C TRP A 72 6.24 -8.01 -10.62
N SER A 73 7.32 -7.23 -10.47
CA SER A 73 8.35 -7.10 -11.52
C SER A 73 9.32 -8.28 -11.52
N VAL A 74 8.76 -9.48 -11.55
CA VAL A 74 9.46 -10.78 -11.51
C VAL A 74 8.98 -11.66 -12.63
N LYS A 75 9.82 -12.60 -13.08
CA LYS A 75 9.47 -13.56 -14.13
C LYS A 75 9.02 -14.88 -13.48
N PRO A 76 7.82 -15.39 -13.79
CA PRO A 76 7.41 -16.73 -13.35
C PRO A 76 8.34 -17.80 -13.94
N SER A 77 8.54 -18.89 -13.21
CA SER A 77 9.33 -20.03 -13.66
C SER A 77 8.61 -20.84 -14.74
N GLY A 78 7.28 -20.73 -14.80
CA GLY A 78 6.41 -21.54 -15.65
C GLY A 78 5.95 -22.84 -14.99
N ASP A 79 6.48 -23.17 -13.80
CA ASP A 79 5.97 -24.22 -12.93
C ASP A 79 5.07 -23.61 -11.86
N TYR A 80 3.77 -23.90 -11.92
CA TYR A 80 2.78 -23.29 -11.04
C TYR A 80 3.04 -23.56 -9.55
N GLY A 81 3.52 -24.75 -9.19
CA GLY A 81 3.83 -25.12 -7.81
C GLY A 81 5.00 -24.30 -7.28
N ARG A 82 6.11 -24.25 -8.03
CA ARG A 82 7.29 -23.44 -7.67
C ARG A 82 6.98 -21.95 -7.63
N ASP A 83 6.11 -21.47 -8.52
CA ASP A 83 5.67 -20.09 -8.52
C ASP A 83 4.84 -19.78 -7.26
N CYS A 84 3.95 -20.69 -6.82
CA CYS A 84 3.26 -20.58 -5.54
C CYS A 84 4.22 -20.55 -4.34
N ASP A 85 5.24 -21.41 -4.33
CA ASP A 85 6.25 -21.42 -3.26
C ASP A 85 7.05 -20.10 -3.24
N THR A 86 7.42 -19.59 -4.42
CA THR A 86 8.09 -18.30 -4.58
C THR A 86 7.24 -17.14 -4.06
N GLY A 87 5.96 -17.12 -4.44
CA GLY A 87 4.99 -16.15 -3.95
C GLY A 87 4.83 -16.19 -2.43
N SER A 88 4.77 -17.40 -1.86
CA SER A 88 4.68 -17.59 -0.42
C SER A 88 5.91 -17.04 0.29
N ALA A 89 7.11 -17.30 -0.23
CA ALA A 89 8.35 -16.74 0.31
C ALA A 89 8.37 -15.20 0.25
N TYR A 90 7.87 -14.60 -0.82
CA TYR A 90 7.73 -13.15 -0.93
C TYR A 90 6.75 -12.58 0.10
N ALA A 91 5.65 -13.28 0.39
CA ALA A 91 4.70 -12.85 1.41
C ALA A 91 5.29 -12.88 2.82
N ILE A 92 6.12 -13.87 3.14
CA ILE A 92 6.85 -13.90 4.43
C ILE A 92 7.78 -12.70 4.55
N GLN A 93 8.60 -12.42 3.54
CA GLN A 93 9.49 -11.24 3.55
C GLN A 93 8.70 -9.93 3.66
N ALA A 94 7.54 -9.85 3.00
CA ALA A 94 6.65 -8.71 3.11
C ALA A 94 6.09 -8.57 4.54
N LEU A 95 5.65 -9.65 5.18
CA LEU A 95 5.18 -9.62 6.57
C LEU A 95 6.28 -9.19 7.54
N ASP A 96 7.50 -9.71 7.38
CA ASP A 96 8.66 -9.32 8.19
C ASP A 96 8.94 -7.81 8.04
N TYR A 97 8.97 -7.32 6.79
CA TYR A 97 9.12 -5.91 6.49
C TYR A 97 7.99 -5.05 7.09
N MET A 98 6.74 -5.51 6.98
CA MET A 98 5.57 -4.82 7.53
C MET A 98 5.66 -4.71 9.06
N ALA A 99 6.11 -5.76 9.73
CA ALA A 99 6.30 -5.80 11.18
C ALA A 99 7.44 -4.88 11.63
N GLU A 100 8.59 -4.96 10.96
CA GLU A 100 9.78 -4.16 11.29
C GLU A 100 9.53 -2.65 11.09
N HIS A 101 8.90 -2.28 9.97
CA HIS A 101 8.72 -0.87 9.61
C HIS A 101 7.34 -0.29 9.94
N ARG A 102 6.46 -1.08 10.58
CA ARG A 102 5.06 -0.71 10.90
C ARG A 102 4.30 -0.22 9.67
N MET A 103 4.37 -0.98 8.57
CA MET A 103 3.77 -0.63 7.28
C MET A 103 2.60 -1.56 6.91
N PRO A 104 1.46 -1.52 7.62
CA PRO A 104 0.34 -2.45 7.39
C PRO A 104 -0.28 -2.34 5.98
N HIS A 105 -0.06 -1.22 5.28
CA HIS A 105 -0.63 -0.96 3.96
C HIS A 105 0.14 -1.62 2.80
N LEU A 106 1.31 -2.22 3.05
CA LEU A 106 2.13 -2.83 1.98
C LEU A 106 1.36 -3.92 1.24
N MET A 107 0.66 -4.80 1.96
CA MET A 107 -0.21 -5.82 1.36
C MET A 107 -1.24 -5.18 0.41
N GLN A 108 -1.90 -4.11 0.86
CA GLN A 108 -2.89 -3.40 0.03
C GLN A 108 -2.27 -2.85 -1.25
N TRP A 109 -1.08 -2.25 -1.17
CA TRP A 109 -0.38 -1.72 -2.36
C TRP A 109 -0.02 -2.82 -3.35
N ALA A 110 0.50 -3.94 -2.85
CA ALA A 110 0.85 -5.09 -3.66
C ALA A 110 -0.39 -5.65 -4.40
N VAL A 111 -1.52 -5.78 -3.70
CA VAL A 111 -2.80 -6.24 -4.27
C VAL A 111 -3.37 -5.27 -5.31
N LEU A 112 -3.34 -3.97 -5.03
CA LEU A 112 -3.79 -2.98 -6.01
C LEU A 112 -2.97 -3.03 -7.29
N ASP A 113 -1.66 -3.29 -7.17
CA ASP A 113 -0.80 -3.45 -8.33
C ASP A 113 -1.10 -4.75 -9.10
N MET A 114 -1.42 -5.86 -8.40
CA MET A 114 -1.91 -7.09 -9.06
C MET A 114 -3.14 -6.81 -9.94
N ILE A 115 -4.07 -5.99 -9.46
CA ILE A 115 -5.33 -5.68 -10.17
C ILE A 115 -5.08 -4.79 -11.40
N ARG A 116 -4.06 -3.92 -11.37
CA ARG A 116 -3.70 -3.06 -12.50
C ARG A 116 -3.18 -3.87 -13.69
N HIS A 117 -2.52 -4.98 -13.43
CA HIS A 117 -2.09 -5.91 -14.45
C HIS A 117 -3.26 -6.84 -14.83
N VAL A 118 -3.98 -6.50 -15.91
CA VAL A 118 -5.09 -7.31 -16.47
C VAL A 118 -4.60 -8.63 -17.11
N GLN A 119 -3.32 -8.98 -16.93
CA GLN A 119 -2.73 -10.21 -17.45
C GLN A 119 -3.08 -11.42 -16.58
N GLU A 120 -2.87 -12.61 -17.14
CA GLU A 120 -3.02 -13.88 -16.44
C GLU A 120 -2.16 -13.87 -15.16
N ARG A 121 -2.81 -14.06 -14.02
CA ARG A 121 -2.13 -14.21 -12.73
C ARG A 121 -1.30 -15.47 -12.76
N THR A 122 -0.10 -15.41 -12.19
CA THR A 122 0.80 -16.55 -12.07
C THR A 122 0.62 -17.24 -10.72
N GLY A 123 1.34 -18.35 -10.51
CA GLY A 123 1.40 -18.98 -9.19
C GLY A 123 1.97 -18.04 -8.11
N ILE A 124 2.80 -17.06 -8.49
CA ILE A 124 3.45 -16.12 -7.55
C ILE A 124 2.40 -15.30 -6.81
N GLU A 125 1.46 -14.68 -7.51
CA GLU A 125 0.42 -13.86 -6.88
C GLU A 125 -0.50 -14.72 -6.00
N VAL A 126 -0.79 -15.95 -6.43
CA VAL A 126 -1.64 -16.89 -5.68
C VAL A 126 -0.96 -17.32 -4.38
N GLY A 127 0.29 -17.75 -4.45
CA GLY A 127 1.08 -18.14 -3.28
C GLY A 127 1.23 -16.98 -2.29
N PHE A 128 1.51 -15.78 -2.81
CA PHE A 128 1.62 -14.58 -1.99
C PHE A 128 0.34 -14.31 -1.19
N LEU A 129 -0.82 -14.28 -1.86
CA LEU A 129 -2.11 -14.03 -1.20
C LEU A 129 -2.50 -15.14 -0.21
N SER A 130 -2.16 -16.39 -0.52
CA SER A 130 -2.51 -17.55 0.31
C SER A 130 -1.88 -17.45 1.70
N VAL A 131 -0.65 -16.93 1.81
CA VAL A 131 -0.01 -16.69 3.11
C VAL A 131 -0.82 -15.73 3.97
N PHE A 132 -1.22 -14.57 3.44
CA PHE A 132 -2.05 -13.61 4.19
C PHE A 132 -3.40 -14.22 4.61
N GLY A 133 -4.03 -15.00 3.72
CA GLY A 133 -5.24 -15.75 4.04
C GLY A 133 -5.04 -16.71 5.21
N ASN A 134 -3.96 -17.49 5.20
CA ASN A 134 -3.61 -18.43 6.25
C ASN A 134 -3.34 -17.73 7.59
N TYR A 135 -2.59 -16.63 7.60
CA TYR A 135 -2.36 -15.82 8.81
C TYR A 135 -3.65 -15.20 9.34
N GLY A 136 -4.53 -14.72 8.46
CA GLY A 136 -5.84 -14.20 8.84
C GLY A 136 -6.72 -15.26 9.51
N MET A 137 -6.79 -16.46 8.94
CA MET A 137 -7.51 -17.60 9.53
C MET A 137 -6.90 -18.02 10.87
N ALA A 138 -5.58 -18.21 10.93
CA ALA A 138 -4.88 -18.62 12.15
C ALA A 138 -5.11 -17.61 13.28
N THR A 139 -4.96 -16.31 12.99
CA THR A 139 -5.22 -15.23 13.95
C THR A 139 -6.68 -15.26 14.42
N ARG A 140 -7.64 -15.47 13.51
CA ARG A 140 -9.05 -15.57 13.87
C ARG A 140 -9.35 -16.78 14.76
N MET A 141 -8.71 -17.92 14.50
CA MET A 141 -8.84 -19.13 15.33
C MET A 141 -8.28 -18.92 16.74
N ILE A 142 -7.11 -18.27 16.85
CA ILE A 142 -6.50 -17.90 18.14
C ILE A 142 -7.44 -17.00 18.94
N ILE A 143 -7.97 -15.94 18.30
CA ILE A 143 -8.91 -15.00 18.94
C ILE A 143 -10.17 -15.73 19.44
N ASN A 144 -10.62 -16.76 18.73
CA ASN A 144 -11.80 -17.55 19.09
C ASN A 144 -11.50 -18.71 20.07
N GLY A 145 -10.24 -18.91 20.50
CA GLY A 145 -9.86 -20.02 21.37
C GLY A 145 -9.84 -21.40 20.71
N ASN A 146 -9.95 -21.46 19.37
CA ASN A 146 -10.03 -22.71 18.60
C ASN A 146 -8.66 -23.12 18.03
N LEU A 147 -7.62 -23.16 18.87
CA LEU A 147 -6.30 -23.56 18.41
C LEU A 147 -6.35 -25.00 17.87
N PRO A 148 -5.86 -25.27 16.64
CA PRO A 148 -5.72 -26.63 16.17
C PRO A 148 -4.72 -27.34 17.08
N LYS A 149 -5.11 -28.51 17.61
CA LYS A 149 -4.18 -29.39 18.31
C LYS A 149 -3.12 -29.81 17.29
N VAL A 150 -1.88 -29.39 17.50
CA VAL A 150 -0.75 -29.89 16.71
C VAL A 150 -0.63 -31.37 17.04
N ALA A 151 -0.82 -32.21 16.01
CA ALA A 151 -0.71 -33.67 16.09
C ALA A 151 0.75 -34.10 16.05
#